data_AF-A0A2V2DD68-F1
#
_entry.id   AF-A0A2V2DD68-F1
#
_cell.length_a   1.000
_cell.length_b   1.000
_cell.length_c   1.000
_cell.angle_alpha   90.00
_cell.angle_beta   90.00
_cell.angle_gamma   90.00
#
_symmetry.space_group_name_H-M   'P 1'
#
loop_
_entity.id
_entity.type
_entity.pdbx_description
1 polymer ?
#
loop_
_entity_poly.entity_id
_entity_poly.type
_entity_poly.pdbx_seq_one_letter_code
_entity_poly.pdbx_strand_id
1 'polypeptide(L)'
;MAVKASPEAIREMKKDISDTIKDIERISNGIRTGMSASAGWDDAQAAQFNMLMQQIARLTATPIDTLRAALPKLEKLAQSLDQYNSVKF
;
A
#
# COMPACT_ATOMS: atom_id res chain seq x y z
N MET A 1 -0.86 12.70 -24.91
CA MET A 1 -2.05 12.20 -24.21
C MET A 1 -2.10 12.91 -22.86
N ALA A 2 -2.98 13.91 -22.69
CA ALA A 2 -3.23 14.49 -21.38
C ALA A 2 -3.97 13.44 -20.55
N VAL A 3 -3.51 13.18 -19.33
CA VAL A 3 -4.21 12.31 -18.38
C VAL A 3 -5.65 12.84 -18.27
N LYS A 4 -6.64 12.07 -18.71
CA LYS A 4 -8.08 12.43 -18.66
C LYS A 4 -8.67 12.39 -17.23
N ALA A 5 -7.82 12.30 -16.20
CA ALA A 5 -8.26 12.29 -14.82
C ALA A 5 -8.37 13.73 -14.32
N SER A 6 -9.48 14.08 -13.67
CA SER A 6 -9.60 15.37 -13.01
C SER A 6 -8.68 15.43 -11.78
N PRO A 7 -8.31 16.63 -11.30
CA PRO A 7 -7.55 16.78 -10.05
C PRO A 7 -8.20 16.00 -8.89
N GLU A 8 -9.53 15.97 -8.83
CA GLU A 8 -10.32 15.25 -7.82
C GLU A 8 -10.08 13.74 -7.91
N ALA A 9 -10.14 13.16 -9.10
CA ALA A 9 -9.89 11.73 -9.31
C ALA A 9 -8.45 11.32 -8.90
N ILE A 10 -7.48 12.22 -9.06
CA ILE A 10 -6.10 11.97 -8.62
C ILE A 10 -5.96 12.07 -7.11
N ARG A 11 -6.69 12.98 -6.45
CA ARG A 11 -6.74 13.06 -4.98
C ARG A 11 -7.46 11.85 -4.39
N GLU A 12 -8.51 11.35 -5.03
CA GLU A 12 -9.18 10.10 -4.67
C GLU A 12 -8.22 8.92 -4.78
N MET A 13 -7.50 8.79 -5.90
CA MET A 13 -6.47 7.75 -6.07
C MET A 13 -5.38 7.83 -4.99
N LYS A 14 -4.95 9.03 -4.61
CA LYS A 14 -4.01 9.22 -3.48
C LYS A 14 -4.59 8.72 -2.16
N LYS A 15 -5.87 8.97 -1.90
CA LYS A 15 -6.58 8.46 -0.72
C LYS A 15 -6.63 6.94 -0.73
N ASP A 16 -7.03 6.33 -1.84
CA ASP A 16 -7.13 4.86 -1.97
C ASP A 16 -5.78 4.18 -1.75
N ILE A 17 -4.71 4.75 -2.31
CA ILE A 17 -3.35 4.23 -2.08
C ILE A 17 -2.96 4.38 -0.61
N SER A 18 -3.30 5.49 0.04
CA SER A 18 -3.01 5.71 1.46
C SER A 18 -3.73 4.71 2.36
N ASP A 19 -5.00 4.41 2.05
CA ASP A 19 -5.80 3.43 2.78
C ASP A 19 -5.30 2.01 2.50
N THR A 20 -4.93 1.70 1.27
CA THR A 20 -4.28 0.43 0.89
C THR A 20 -2.98 0.20 1.67
N ILE A 21 -2.13 1.23 1.83
CA ILE A 21 -0.90 1.12 2.64
C ILE A 21 -1.24 0.72 4.09
N LYS A 22 -2.23 1.37 4.71
CA LYS A 22 -2.65 1.04 6.10
C LYS A 22 -3.15 -0.39 6.21
N ASP A 23 -3.90 -0.88 5.22
CA ASP A 23 -4.41 -2.25 5.22
C ASP A 23 -3.27 -3.27 5.08
N ILE A 24 -2.29 -3.00 4.21
CA ILE A 24 -1.11 -3.85 4.07
C ILE A 24 -0.26 -3.84 5.37
N GLU A 25 -0.12 -2.70 6.03
CA GLU A 25 0.55 -2.60 7.34
C GLU A 25 -0.18 -3.41 8.42
N ARG A 26 -1.52 -3.33 8.46
CA ARG A 26 -2.35 -4.10 9.39
C ARG A 26 -2.18 -5.60 9.15
N ILE A 27 -2.21 -6.05 7.89
CA ILE A 27 -1.98 -7.45 7.52
C ILE A 27 -0.58 -7.89 7.95
N SER A 28 0.45 -7.09 7.64
CA SER A 28 1.84 -7.40 7.99
C SER A 28 2.04 -7.52 9.50
N ASN A 29 1.40 -6.65 10.28
CA ASN A 29 1.41 -6.74 11.74
C ASN A 29 0.65 -7.98 12.25
N GLY A 30 -0.51 -8.30 11.67
CA GLY A 30 -1.26 -9.51 11.99
C GLY A 30 -0.43 -10.78 11.74
N ILE A 31 0.31 -10.82 10.63
CA ILE A 31 1.20 -11.93 10.30
C ILE A 31 2.33 -12.05 11.33
N ARG A 32 2.99 -10.94 11.68
CA ARG A 32 4.06 -10.94 12.68
C ARG A 32 3.56 -11.41 14.05
N THR A 33 2.38 -10.94 14.49
CA THR A 33 1.76 -11.38 15.73
C THR A 33 1.42 -12.87 15.70
N GLY A 34 0.86 -13.36 14.59
CA GLY A 34 0.54 -14.77 14.40
C GLY A 34 1.77 -15.67 14.46
N MET A 35 2.87 -15.26 13.81
CA MET A 35 4.15 -15.98 13.88
C MET A 35 4.73 -16.04 15.30
N SER A 36 4.62 -14.95 16.07
CA SER A 36 5.06 -14.95 17.48
C SER A 36 4.22 -15.88 18.34
N ALA A 37 2.91 -15.98 18.08
CA ALA A 37 1.99 -16.85 18.80
C ALA A 37 2.21 -18.34 18.47
N SER A 38 2.61 -18.67 17.23
CA SER A 38 2.93 -20.03 16.80
C SER A 38 4.38 -20.46 17.04
N ALA A 39 5.21 -19.61 17.67
CA ALA A 39 6.62 -19.90 17.90
C ALA A 39 6.89 -21.11 18.82
N GLY A 40 5.91 -21.50 19.65
CA GLY A 40 6.00 -22.67 20.52
C GLY A 40 5.41 -23.95 19.93
N TRP A 41 4.97 -23.94 18.67
CA TRP A 41 4.40 -25.11 18.02
C TRP A 41 5.52 -25.90 17.33
N ASP A 42 5.73 -27.15 17.76
CA ASP A 42 6.88 -27.98 17.33
C ASP A 42 6.48 -29.13 16.38
N ASP A 43 5.34 -28.98 15.70
CA ASP A 43 4.84 -29.97 14.73
C ASP A 43 5.09 -29.55 13.27
N ALA A 44 4.98 -30.52 12.36
CA ALA A 44 5.24 -30.31 10.94
C ALA A 44 4.25 -29.33 10.27
N GLN A 45 3.05 -29.17 10.82
CA GLN A 45 2.04 -28.25 10.29
C GLN A 45 2.37 -26.81 10.68
N ALA A 46 2.88 -26.60 11.89
CA ALA A 46 3.40 -25.32 12.36
C ALA A 46 4.59 -24.83 11.52
N ALA A 47 5.50 -25.73 11.13
CA ALA A 47 6.60 -25.39 10.24
C ALA A 47 6.08 -24.89 8.88
N GLN A 48 5.11 -25.58 8.28
CA GLN A 48 4.47 -25.17 7.02
C GLN A 48 3.74 -23.83 7.14
N PHE A 49 2.98 -23.65 8.22
CA PHE A 49 2.28 -22.40 8.53
C PHE A 49 3.26 -21.22 8.67
N ASN A 50 4.33 -21.39 9.45
CA ASN A 50 5.35 -20.37 9.67
C ASN A 50 6.08 -20.00 8.37
N MET A 51 6.39 -20.99 7.51
CA MET A 51 6.96 -20.71 6.18
C MET A 51 6.00 -19.88 5.31
N LEU A 52 4.72 -20.25 5.26
CA LEU A 52 3.72 -19.52 4.49
C LEU A 52 3.57 -18.07 5.01
N MET A 53 3.49 -17.90 6.32
CA MET A 53 3.41 -16.59 6.96
C MET A 53 4.62 -15.71 6.63
N GLN A 54 5.83 -16.28 6.65
CA GLN A 54 7.04 -15.55 6.24
C GLN A 54 7.02 -15.14 4.76
N GLN A 55 6.51 -16.00 3.87
CA GLN A 55 6.36 -15.66 2.45
C GLN A 55 5.39 -14.49 2.27
N ILE A 56 4.24 -14.54 2.94
CA ILE A 56 3.24 -13.48 2.86
C ILE A 56 3.81 -12.17 3.44
N ALA A 57 4.52 -12.21 4.58
CA ALA A 57 5.16 -11.02 5.16
C ALA A 57 6.14 -10.33 4.20
N ARG A 58 6.88 -11.09 3.39
CA ARG A 58 7.79 -10.53 2.37
C ARG A 58 7.02 -9.89 1.22
N LEU A 59 5.94 -10.54 0.77
CA LEU A 59 5.07 -10.03 -0.29
C LEU A 59 4.36 -8.74 0.12
N THR A 60 3.95 -8.61 1.38
CA THR A 60 3.25 -7.42 1.88
C THR A 60 4.20 -6.25 2.16
N ALA A 61 5.46 -6.48 2.51
CA ALA A 61 6.41 -5.39 2.76
C ALA A 61 6.83 -4.66 1.47
N THR A 62 7.00 -5.39 0.37
CA THR A 62 7.56 -4.87 -0.90
C THR A 62 6.76 -3.72 -1.54
N PRO A 63 5.41 -3.77 -1.65
CA PRO A 63 4.65 -2.73 -2.32
C PRO A 63 4.53 -1.42 -1.51
N ILE A 64 4.70 -1.45 -0.18
CA ILE A 64 4.46 -0.28 0.69
C ILE A 64 5.34 0.90 0.27
N ASP A 65 6.63 0.69 0.06
CA ASP A 65 7.57 1.77 -0.28
C ASP A 65 7.26 2.37 -1.66
N THR A 66 6.86 1.53 -2.61
CA THR A 66 6.46 1.97 -3.95
C THR A 66 5.19 2.80 -3.89
N LEU A 67 4.19 2.35 -3.13
CA LEU A 67 2.93 3.07 -2.93
C LEU A 67 3.14 4.39 -2.20
N ARG A 68 3.96 4.41 -1.14
CA ARG A 68 4.34 5.64 -0.40
C ARG A 68 5.05 6.65 -1.31
N ALA A 69 5.95 6.18 -2.17
CA ALA A 69 6.65 7.03 -3.13
C ALA A 69 5.73 7.60 -4.23
N ALA A 70 4.58 6.98 -4.49
CA ALA A 70 3.58 7.48 -5.44
C ALA A 70 2.75 8.64 -4.87
N LEU A 71 2.49 8.66 -3.55
CA LEU A 71 1.67 9.70 -2.89
C LEU A 71 2.09 11.15 -3.20
N PRO A 72 3.37 11.56 -3.05
CA PRO A 72 3.78 12.93 -3.38
C PRO A 72 3.74 13.22 -4.88
N LYS A 73 3.86 12.20 -5.75
CA LYS A 73 3.78 12.36 -7.20
C LYS A 73 2.33 12.63 -7.63
N LEU A 74 1.36 11.93 -7.03
CA LEU A 74 -0.06 12.16 -7.26
C LEU A 74 -0.50 13.54 -6.77
N GLU A 75 -0.01 13.98 -5.61
CA GLU A 75 -0.27 15.34 -5.12
C GLU A 75 0.22 16.41 -6.10
N LYS A 76 1.47 16.30 -6.57
CA LYS A 76 2.02 17.23 -7.57
C LYS A 76 1.24 17.22 -8.88
N LEU A 77 0.77 16.04 -9.31
CA LEU A 77 -0.03 15.92 -10.52
C LEU A 77 -1.39 16.61 -10.37
N ALA A 78 -2.09 16.43 -9.25
CA ALA A 78 -3.36 17.11 -8.97
C ALA A 78 -3.16 18.64 -8.98
N GLN A 79 -2.15 19.16 -8.28
CA GLN A 79 -1.83 20.58 -8.24
C GLN A 79 -1.50 21.17 -9.62
N SER A 80 -0.76 20.41 -10.45
CA SER A 80 -0.42 20.84 -11.81
C SER A 80 -1.67 20.95 -12.69
N LEU A 81 -2.64 20.05 -12.50
CA LEU A 81 -3.91 20.09 -13.23
C LEU A 81 -4.83 21.20 -12.73
N ASP A 82 -4.86 21.50 -11.43
CA ASP A 82 -5.58 22.66 -10.90
C ASP A 82 -5.08 23.96 -11.56
N GLN A 83 -3.75 24.13 -11.61
CA GLN A 83 -3.12 25.30 -12.22
C GLN A 83 -3.43 25.39 -13.71
N TYR A 84 -3.32 24.28 -14.44
CA TYR A 84 -3.64 24.24 -15.87
C TYR A 84 -5.11 24.60 -16.14
N ASN A 85 -6.04 24.07 -15.33
CA ASN A 85 -7.45 24.40 -15.45
C ASN A 85 -7.73 25.86 -15.09
N SER A 86 -7.00 26.44 -14.13
CA SER A 86 -7.17 27.85 -13.73
C SER A 86 -6.75 28.87 -14.79
N VAL A 87 -5.85 28.50 -15.71
CA VAL A 87 -5.36 29.36 -16.81
C VAL A 87 -6.23 29.24 -18.06
N LYS A 88 -7.06 28.19 -18.18
CA LYS A 88 -7.89 27.91 -19.36
C LYS A 88 -9.33 28.46 -19.29
N PHE A 89 -9.60 29.43 -18.43
CA PHE A 89 -10.87 30.17 -18.39
C PHE A 89 -10.64 31.67 -18.58
#